data_AF-A0A2W7ALB2-F1
#
_entry.id   AF-A0A2W7ALB2-F1
#
_cell.length_a   1.000
_cell.length_b   1.000
_cell.length_c   1.000
_cell.angle_alpha   90.00
_cell.angle_beta   90.00
_cell.angle_gamma   90.00
#
_symmetry.space_group_name_H-M   'P 1'
#
loop_
_entity.id
_entity.type
_entity.pdbx_description
1 polymer ?
#
loop_
_entity_poly.entity_id
_entity_poly.type
_entity_poly.pdbx_seq_one_letter_code
_entity_poly.pdbx_strand_id
1 'polypeptide(L)'
;MPTPPLTLNLVEGSVSFQFSPEAAQILQAQIAALMTSLKVVATKGAPATKPKPQQPMEYRYTGDVFLEIFCNPNIWSSPFAAKVLITLRDDRIRLTTEAELSRLVDDVNQYLEQAS
;
A
#
# COMPACT_ATOMS: atom_id res chain seq x y z
N MET A 1 3.97 24.64 9.34
CA MET A 1 4.06 24.61 7.86
C MET A 1 2.86 23.81 7.37
N PRO A 2 2.27 24.11 6.20
CA PRO A 2 1.27 23.23 5.61
C PRO A 2 1.91 21.87 5.31
N THR A 3 1.23 20.79 5.69
CA THR A 3 1.65 19.42 5.35
C THR A 3 1.65 19.26 3.82
N PRO A 4 2.72 18.73 3.20
CA PRO A 4 2.73 18.46 1.77
C PRO A 4 1.64 17.44 1.43
N PRO A 5 1.12 17.40 0.19
CA PRO A 5 0.21 16.32 -0.21
C PRO A 5 0.96 14.99 -0.36
N LEU A 6 0.32 13.88 -0.03
CA LEU A 6 0.82 12.55 -0.39
C LEU A 6 0.66 12.36 -1.89
N THR A 7 1.75 12.01 -2.57
CA THR A 7 1.74 11.71 -4.01
C THR A 7 1.99 10.22 -4.21
N LEU A 8 0.99 9.52 -4.74
CA LEU A 8 1.10 8.12 -5.14
C LEU A 8 1.44 8.04 -6.63
N ASN A 9 2.57 7.45 -6.95
CA ASN A 9 3.00 7.18 -8.31
C ASN A 9 2.47 5.81 -8.74
N LEU A 10 1.67 5.82 -9.78
CA LEU A 10 0.93 4.68 -10.29
C LEU A 10 1.68 4.09 -11.48
N VAL A 11 1.20 2.96 -12.01
CA VAL A 11 1.74 2.40 -13.27
C VAL A 11 1.64 3.43 -14.40
N GLU A 12 0.53 4.17 -14.44
CA GLU A 12 0.29 5.24 -15.40
C GLU A 12 -0.04 6.54 -14.65
N GLY A 13 0.93 7.45 -14.58
CA GLY A 13 0.78 8.76 -13.97
C GLY A 13 0.92 8.76 -12.45
N SER A 14 0.39 9.80 -11.82
CA SER A 14 0.43 9.98 -10.38
C SER A 14 -0.82 10.69 -9.88
N VAL A 15 -1.11 10.51 -8.60
CA VAL A 15 -2.20 11.22 -7.92
C VAL A 15 -1.70 11.82 -6.62
N SER A 16 -2.03 13.09 -6.40
CA SER A 16 -1.66 13.82 -5.18
C SER A 16 -2.92 14.24 -4.43
N PHE A 17 -2.94 14.02 -3.12
CA PHE A 17 -4.08 14.35 -2.28
C PHE A 17 -3.64 14.70 -0.85
N GLN A 18 -4.52 15.40 -0.13
CA GLN A 18 -4.27 15.72 1.27
C GLN A 18 -4.39 14.46 2.12
N PHE A 19 -3.38 14.24 2.94
CA PHE A 19 -3.27 13.07 3.79
C PHE A 19 -2.66 13.47 5.12
N SER A 20 -3.00 12.76 6.20
CA SER A 20 -2.47 13.08 7.53
C SER A 20 -1.15 12.33 7.79
N PRO A 21 -0.14 12.95 8.42
CA PRO A 21 1.09 12.27 8.80
C PRO A 21 0.84 11.03 9.67
N GLU A 22 -0.12 11.12 10.60
CA GLU A 22 -0.50 10.02 11.49
C GLU A 22 -1.11 8.85 10.69
N ALA A 23 -1.99 9.15 9.73
CA ALA A 23 -2.57 8.14 8.83
C ALA A 23 -1.49 7.45 7.97
N ALA A 24 -0.49 8.21 7.53
CA ALA A 24 0.66 7.67 6.79
C ALA A 24 1.56 6.78 7.64
N GLN A 25 1.78 7.10 8.92
CA GLN A 25 2.52 6.22 9.83
C GLN A 25 1.78 4.88 10.04
N ILE A 26 0.45 4.93 10.18
CA ILE A 26 -0.38 3.70 10.26
C ILE A 26 -0.28 2.91 8.96
N LEU A 27 -0.35 3.58 7.80
CA LEU A 27 -0.19 2.94 6.50
C LEU A 27 1.19 2.30 6.36
N GLN A 28 2.27 2.99 6.74
CA GLN A 28 3.62 2.46 6.73
C GLN A 28 3.75 1.18 7.57
N ALA A 29 3.14 1.15 8.76
CA ALA A 29 3.13 -0.03 9.62
C ALA A 29 2.37 -1.21 8.98
N GLN A 30 1.23 -0.96 8.33
CA GLN A 30 0.47 -1.98 7.60
C GLN A 30 1.25 -2.54 6.41
N ILE A 31 1.93 -1.66 5.65
CA ILE A 31 2.80 -2.07 4.55
C ILE A 31 3.97 -2.93 5.06
N ALA A 32 4.58 -2.58 6.19
CA ALA A 32 5.65 -3.37 6.80
C ALA A 32 5.17 -4.78 7.22
N ALA A 33 3.96 -4.89 7.77
CA ALA A 33 3.34 -6.16 8.08
C ALA A 33 3.10 -6.99 6.80
N LEU A 34 2.56 -6.37 5.74
CA LEU A 34 2.35 -7.00 4.44
C LEU A 34 3.65 -7.52 3.82
N MET A 35 4.74 -6.74 3.86
CA MET A 35 6.06 -7.18 3.39
C MET A 35 6.55 -8.42 4.13
N THR A 36 6.29 -8.49 5.44
CA THR A 36 6.63 -9.67 6.25
C THR A 36 5.82 -10.89 5.81
N SER A 37 4.51 -10.73 5.61
CA SER A 37 3.65 -11.80 5.08
C SER A 37 4.07 -12.28 3.69
N LEU A 38 4.46 -11.38 2.79
CA LEU A 38 4.96 -11.74 1.45
C LEU A 38 6.28 -12.53 1.51
N LYS A 39 7.20 -12.19 2.42
CA LYS A 39 8.43 -12.97 2.64
C LYS A 39 8.11 -14.39 3.14
N VAL A 40 7.12 -14.54 4.02
CA VAL A 40 6.66 -15.85 4.53
C VAL A 40 6.07 -16.71 3.40
N VAL A 41 5.37 -16.11 2.44
CA VAL A 41 4.84 -16.84 1.27
C VAL A 41 5.97 -17.24 0.31
N ALA A 42 6.90 -16.32 0.01
CA ALA A 42 8.00 -16.55 -0.94
C ALA A 42 8.98 -17.64 -0.50
N THR A 43 9.21 -17.80 0.81
CA THR A 43 10.18 -18.75 1.37
C THR A 43 9.67 -20.19 1.46
N LYS A 44 8.36 -20.44 1.27
CA LYS A 44 7.74 -21.77 1.47
C LYS A 44 7.72 -22.67 0.23
N GLY A 45 8.60 -22.42 -0.74
CA GLY A 45 8.67 -23.11 -2.03
C GLY A 45 9.21 -24.56 -2.05
N ALA A 46 9.19 -25.31 -0.93
CA ALA A 46 9.63 -26.71 -0.89
C ALA A 46 8.51 -27.69 -0.44
N PRO A 47 8.43 -28.91 -1.01
CA PRO A 47 7.20 -29.69 -1.05
C PRO A 47 7.03 -30.59 0.20
N ALA A 48 6.01 -30.31 1.01
CA ALA A 48 5.37 -31.30 1.90
C ALA A 48 4.02 -30.83 2.45
N THR A 49 3.78 -29.51 2.57
CA THR A 49 2.59 -28.98 3.24
C THR A 49 2.08 -27.74 2.51
N LYS A 50 0.79 -27.75 2.11
CA LYS A 50 0.13 -26.57 1.52
C LYS A 50 0.38 -25.35 2.42
N PRO A 51 0.94 -24.25 1.90
CA PRO A 51 1.20 -23.07 2.72
C PRO A 51 -0.10 -22.56 3.35
N LYS A 52 -0.07 -22.27 4.66
CA LYS A 52 -1.20 -21.62 5.33
C LYS A 52 -1.41 -20.23 4.70
N PRO A 53 -2.60 -19.93 4.16
CA PRO A 53 -2.88 -18.63 3.57
C PRO A 53 -2.58 -17.50 4.56
N GLN A 54 -1.88 -16.47 4.11
CA GLN A 54 -1.70 -15.23 4.82
C GLN A 54 -2.95 -14.36 4.66
N GLN A 55 -3.27 -13.56 5.66
CA GLN A 55 -4.43 -12.67 5.60
C GLN A 55 -4.16 -11.54 4.58
N PRO A 56 -5.13 -11.18 3.72
CA PRO A 56 -5.05 -9.98 2.89
C PRO A 56 -4.91 -8.72 3.73
N MET A 57 -4.14 -7.75 3.24
CA MET A 57 -4.12 -6.40 3.78
C MET A 57 -5.31 -5.63 3.21
N GLU A 58 -6.06 -4.97 4.09
CA GLU A 58 -7.10 -4.00 3.75
C GLU A 58 -6.91 -2.78 4.65
N TYR A 59 -6.23 -1.77 4.12
CA TYR A 59 -6.10 -0.49 4.78
C TYR A 59 -7.21 0.43 4.29
N ARG A 60 -7.92 1.07 5.21
CA ARG A 60 -8.97 2.04 4.90
C ARG A 60 -8.78 3.30 5.72
N TYR A 61 -8.73 4.43 5.04
CA TYR A 61 -8.72 5.77 5.60
C TYR A 61 -9.96 6.53 5.12
N THR A 62 -10.63 7.17 6.07
CA THR A 62 -11.81 8.01 5.83
C THR A 62 -11.56 9.37 6.46
N GLY A 63 -11.18 10.34 5.63
CA GLY A 63 -11.02 11.75 6.01
C GLY A 63 -11.54 12.65 4.90
N ASP A 64 -10.75 13.66 4.53
CA ASP A 64 -11.06 14.55 3.38
C ASP A 64 -11.14 13.79 2.06
N VAL A 65 -10.39 12.70 1.97
CA VAL A 65 -10.50 11.71 0.91
C VAL A 65 -10.77 10.34 1.52
N PHE A 66 -11.41 9.47 0.74
CA PHE A 66 -11.46 8.04 1.01
C PHE A 66 -10.27 7.37 0.31
N LEU A 67 -9.42 6.71 1.08
CA LEU A 67 -8.32 5.89 0.57
C LEU A 67 -8.48 4.47 1.07
N GLU A 68 -8.48 3.52 0.14
CA GLU A 68 -8.46 2.09 0.42
C GLU A 68 -7.29 1.45 -0.33
N ILE A 69 -6.53 0.61 0.36
CA ILE A 69 -5.41 -0.13 -0.23
C ILE A 69 -5.57 -1.59 0.14
N PHE A 70 -5.73 -2.41 -0.89
CA PHE A 70 -5.92 -3.85 -0.77
C PHE A 70 -4.73 -4.61 -1.36
N CYS A 71 -4.28 -5.66 -0.68
CA CYS A 71 -3.30 -6.59 -1.22
C CYS A 71 -3.52 -8.01 -0.70
N ASN A 72 -3.58 -8.98 -1.62
CA ASN A 72 -3.57 -10.38 -1.27
C ASN A 72 -2.13 -10.95 -1.38
N PRO A 73 -1.43 -11.22 -0.26
CA PRO A 73 -0.06 -11.74 -0.30
C PRO A 73 0.05 -13.16 -0.89
N ASN A 74 -1.05 -13.91 -1.01
CA ASN A 74 -1.02 -15.31 -1.46
C ASN A 74 -0.92 -15.48 -2.98
N ILE A 75 -1.21 -14.42 -3.76
CA ILE A 75 -1.18 -14.48 -5.24
C ILE A 75 0.16 -14.04 -5.82
N TRP A 76 1.09 -13.57 -4.98
CA TRP A 76 2.38 -13.03 -5.39
C TRP A 76 3.51 -13.99 -5.03
N SER A 77 4.46 -14.15 -5.95
CA SER A 77 5.64 -15.01 -5.75
C SER A 77 6.73 -14.36 -4.89
N SER A 78 6.77 -13.03 -4.84
CA SER A 78 7.73 -12.26 -4.04
C SER A 78 7.20 -10.85 -3.74
N PRO A 79 7.75 -10.16 -2.72
CA PRO A 79 7.39 -8.76 -2.44
C PRO A 79 7.66 -7.80 -3.60
N PHE A 80 8.70 -8.03 -4.39
CA PHE A 80 9.09 -7.14 -5.51
C PHE A 80 8.17 -7.29 -6.73
N ALA A 81 7.46 -8.41 -6.85
CA ALA A 81 6.45 -8.61 -7.88
C ALA A 81 5.05 -8.18 -7.42
N ALA A 82 4.89 -7.80 -6.15
CA ALA A 82 3.58 -7.56 -5.58
C ALA A 82 3.01 -6.21 -6.02
N LYS A 83 1.77 -6.24 -6.48
CA LYS A 83 0.95 -5.04 -6.67
C LYS A 83 -0.12 -4.93 -5.61
N VAL A 84 -0.52 -3.70 -5.35
CA VAL A 84 -1.63 -3.33 -4.48
C VAL A 84 -2.73 -2.69 -5.31
N LEU A 85 -3.98 -2.95 -4.95
CA LEU A 85 -5.14 -2.26 -5.50
C LEU A 85 -5.42 -1.04 -4.63
N ILE A 86 -5.37 0.14 -5.22
CA ILE A 86 -5.63 1.42 -4.56
C ILE A 86 -6.96 1.94 -5.07
N THR A 87 -7.88 2.24 -4.15
CA THR A 87 -9.08 3.02 -4.43
C THR A 87 -8.97 4.36 -3.71
N LEU A 88 -8.85 5.42 -4.48
CA LEU A 88 -8.93 6.79 -4.00
C LEU A 88 -10.25 7.40 -4.46
N ARG A 89 -10.98 8.03 -3.55
CA ARG A 89 -12.26 8.66 -3.86
C ARG A 89 -12.41 9.98 -3.10
N ASP A 90 -12.91 10.98 -3.80
CA ASP A 90 -13.46 12.20 -3.22
C ASP A 90 -14.91 12.40 -3.70
N ASP A 91 -15.43 13.62 -3.56
CA ASP A 91 -16.79 13.99 -3.98
C ASP A 91 -17.00 13.98 -5.50
N ARG A 92 -15.93 14.01 -6.31
CA ARG A 92 -15.96 14.25 -7.75
C ARG A 92 -15.37 13.11 -8.58
N ILE A 93 -14.38 12.42 -8.03
CA ILE A 93 -13.55 11.44 -8.72
C ILE A 93 -13.46 10.19 -7.86
N ARG A 94 -13.55 9.04 -8.53
CA ARG A 94 -13.15 7.74 -7.99
C ARG A 94 -12.11 7.14 -8.91
N LEU A 95 -10.93 6.91 -8.38
CA LEU A 95 -9.83 6.23 -9.04
C LEU A 95 -9.64 4.87 -8.36
N THR A 96 -9.72 3.79 -9.13
CA THR A 96 -9.36 2.45 -8.67
C THR A 96 -8.31 1.91 -9.63
N THR A 97 -7.10 1.67 -9.13
CA THR A 97 -5.93 1.34 -9.97
C THR A 97 -4.92 0.50 -9.21
N GLU A 98 -4.03 -0.16 -9.93
CA GLU A 98 -2.92 -0.90 -9.35
C GLU A 98 -1.66 -0.03 -9.22
N ALA A 99 -0.89 -0.26 -8.17
CA ALA A 99 0.47 0.26 -8.05
C ALA A 99 1.41 -0.83 -7.55
N GLU A 100 2.70 -0.68 -7.86
CA GLU A 100 3.75 -1.55 -7.31
C GLU A 100 3.89 -1.30 -5.80
N LEU A 101 4.00 -2.39 -5.01
CA LEU A 101 4.15 -2.27 -3.56
C LEU A 101 5.43 -1.52 -3.18
N SER A 102 6.54 -1.79 -3.88
CA SER A 102 7.80 -1.06 -3.72
C SER A 102 7.61 0.44 -3.92
N ARG A 103 6.87 0.83 -4.97
CA ARG A 103 6.62 2.23 -5.23
C ARG A 103 5.78 2.90 -4.14
N LEU A 104 4.74 2.22 -3.67
CA LEU A 104 3.93 2.70 -2.56
C LEU A 104 4.77 2.90 -1.28
N VAL A 105 5.71 2.00 -0.99
CA VAL A 105 6.64 2.13 0.15
C VAL A 105 7.45 3.41 0.02
N ASP A 106 8.05 3.64 -1.15
CA ASP A 106 8.91 4.81 -1.40
C ASP A 106 8.11 6.11 -1.27
N ASP A 107 6.91 6.16 -1.88
CA ASP A 107 6.04 7.34 -1.85
C ASP A 107 5.60 7.71 -0.42
N VAL A 108 5.24 6.70 0.41
CA VAL A 108 4.85 6.92 1.81
C VAL A 108 6.03 7.36 2.67
N ASN A 109 7.21 6.76 2.48
CA ASN A 109 8.42 7.16 3.21
C ASN A 109 8.83 8.59 2.86
N GLN A 110 8.84 8.94 1.57
CA GLN A 110 9.15 10.30 1.12
C GLN A 110 8.17 11.32 1.70
N TYR A 111 6.88 11.01 1.74
CA TYR A 111 5.87 11.87 2.35
C TYR A 111 6.13 12.07 3.86
N LEU A 112 6.43 11.00 4.59
CA LEU A 112 6.72 11.08 6.03
C LEU A 112 7.99 11.91 6.32
N GLU A 113 9.05 11.75 5.52
CA GLU A 113 10.27 12.57 5.62
C GLU A 113 10.00 14.06 5.41
N GLN A 114 9.11 14.42 4.48
CA GLN A 114 8.76 15.82 4.20
C GLN A 114 7.78 16.42 5.21
N ALA A 115 6.97 15.58 5.86
CA ALA A 115 6.02 15.99 6.89
C ALA A 115 6.62 16.02 8.31
N SER A 116 7.88 15.59 8.46
CA SER A 116 8.66 15.58 9.71
C SER A 116 9.18 16.95 10.11
#